data_AF-A0A965UNW3-F1
#
_entry.id   AF-A0A965UNW3-F1
#
_cell.length_a   1.000
_cell.length_b   1.000
_cell.length_c   1.000
_cell.angle_alpha   90.00
_cell.angle_beta   90.00
_cell.angle_gamma   90.00
#
_symmetry.space_group_name_H-M   'P 1'
#
loop_
_entity.id
_entity.type
_entity.pdbx_description
1 polymer ?
#
loop_
_entity_poly.entity_id
_entity_poly.type
_entity_poly.pdbx_seq_one_letter_code
_entity_poly.pdbx_strand_id
1 'polypeptide(L)'
;GGDLILTRTTGSQRSRGLLYPHSDNQLVFLGSQAWGDETTYPTYGQTRERDQIGVLERIGPQRWRLVVPWPKQEAKLEILELTR
;
A
#
# COMPACT_ATOMS: atom_id res chain seq x y z
N GLY A 1 -2.23 12.42 11.84
CA GLY A 1 -2.62 11.64 10.65
C GLY A 1 -1.68 10.45 10.55
N GLY A 2 -2.20 9.25 10.28
CA GLY A 2 -1.41 8.00 10.30
C GLY A 2 -2.03 6.86 11.12
N ASP A 3 -3.20 7.04 11.72
CA ASP A 3 -3.81 6.00 12.59
C ASP A 3 -4.37 4.81 11.81
N LEU A 4 -4.52 4.96 10.50
CA LEU A 4 -5.05 3.93 9.62
C LEU A 4 -3.92 3.05 9.08
N ILE A 5 -4.10 1.74 9.24
CA ILE A 5 -3.19 0.72 8.69
C ILE A 5 -3.89 0.02 7.53
N LEU A 6 -3.18 -0.07 6.40
CA LEU A 6 -3.57 -0.92 5.29
C LEU A 6 -2.72 -2.19 5.32
N THR A 7 -3.38 -3.35 5.29
CA THR A 7 -2.70 -4.66 5.18
C THR A 7 -3.35 -5.45 4.05
N ARG A 8 -2.54 -5.89 3.09
CA ARG A 8 -2.98 -6.82 2.05
C ARG A 8 -2.97 -8.24 2.62
N THR A 9 -4.16 -8.83 2.74
CA THR A 9 -4.35 -10.16 3.35
C THR A 9 -4.37 -11.30 2.34
N THR A 10 -4.46 -11.00 1.04
CA THR A 10 -4.57 -11.97 -0.05
C THR A 10 -3.65 -11.64 -1.23
N GLY A 11 -3.32 -12.66 -2.01
CA GLY A 11 -2.39 -12.55 -3.15
C GLY A 11 -0.94 -12.88 -2.76
N SER A 12 -0.07 -12.95 -3.77
CA SER A 12 1.35 -13.28 -3.62
C SER A 12 2.16 -12.14 -2.98
N GLN A 13 1.78 -10.90 -3.26
CA GLN A 13 2.44 -9.73 -2.72
C GLN A 13 1.81 -9.32 -1.39
N ARG A 14 2.59 -9.40 -0.33
CA ARG A 14 2.14 -9.10 1.03
C ARG A 14 2.67 -7.73 1.44
N SER A 15 1.84 -6.70 1.33
CA SER A 15 2.20 -5.34 1.72
C SER A 15 1.44 -4.85 2.97
N ARG A 16 2.13 -4.03 3.77
CA ARG A 16 1.54 -3.36 4.94
C ARG A 16 2.11 -1.96 5.09
N GLY A 17 1.26 -1.01 5.46
CA GLY A 17 1.68 0.37 5.62
C GLY A 17 0.66 1.25 6.32
N LEU A 18 1.07 2.49 6.54
CA LEU A 18 0.27 3.54 7.16
C LEU A 18 -0.37 4.41 6.08
N LEU A 19 -1.57 4.92 6.38
CA LEU A 19 -2.30 5.84 5.53
C LEU A 19 -2.35 7.23 6.17
N TYR A 20 -1.92 8.23 5.40
CA TYR A 20 -1.87 9.62 5.80
C TYR A 20 -2.85 10.47 4.98
N PRO A 21 -3.68 11.31 5.61
CA PRO A 21 -4.52 12.25 4.88
C PRO A 21 -3.71 13.14 3.93
N HIS A 22 -4.14 13.21 2.67
CA HIS A 22 -3.54 14.09 1.65
C HIS A 22 -4.52 15.16 1.18
N SER A 23 -5.75 14.76 0.90
CA SER A 23 -6.86 15.64 0.51
C SER A 23 -8.19 15.02 0.96
N ASP A 24 -9.31 15.69 0.66
CA ASP A 24 -10.66 15.24 1.04
C ASP A 24 -10.99 13.81 0.57
N ASN A 25 -10.37 13.35 -0.51
CA ASN A 25 -10.70 12.06 -1.11
C ASN A 25 -9.46 11.16 -1.35
N GLN A 26 -8.30 11.54 -0.83
CA GLN A 26 -7.04 10.83 -1.03
C GLN A 26 -6.24 10.67 0.26
N LEU A 27 -5.63 9.51 0.41
CA LEU A 27 -4.64 9.18 1.44
C LEU A 27 -3.32 8.79 0.76
N VAL A 28 -2.18 9.19 1.33
CA VAL A 28 -0.88 8.64 0.95
C VAL A 28 -0.64 7.35 1.73
N PHE A 29 -0.31 6.28 1.02
CA PHE A 29 0.18 5.03 1.57
C PHE A 29 1.71 5.06 1.66
N LEU A 30 2.24 4.83 2.86
CA LEU A 30 3.66 4.56 3.11
C LEU A 30 3.78 3.18 3.75
N GLY A 31 4.33 2.24 3.00
CA GLY A 31 4.39 0.85 3.45
C GLY A 31 5.55 0.09 2.84
N SER A 32 5.63 -1.18 3.21
CA SER A 32 6.64 -2.06 2.67
C SER A 32 6.02 -3.39 2.26
N GLN A 33 6.71 -4.08 1.37
CA GLN A 33 6.37 -5.43 0.95
C GLN A 33 7.20 -6.45 1.73
N ALA A 34 6.54 -7.43 2.32
CA ALA A 34 7.16 -8.66 2.82
C ALA A 34 7.48 -9.59 1.65
N TRP A 35 8.65 -10.23 1.68
CA TRP A 35 9.09 -11.15 0.63
C TRP A 35 9.08 -12.59 1.11
N GLY A 36 8.75 -13.52 0.20
CA GLY A 36 8.73 -14.95 0.51
C GLY A 36 7.78 -15.32 1.65
N ASP A 37 8.29 -16.09 2.60
CA ASP A 37 7.59 -16.64 3.75
C ASP A 37 7.74 -15.80 5.03
N GLU A 38 8.25 -14.57 4.93
CA GLU A 38 8.44 -13.68 6.07
C GLU A 38 7.14 -13.51 6.88
N THR A 39 7.23 -13.74 8.20
CA THR A 39 6.09 -13.61 9.12
C THR A 39 5.83 -12.17 9.54
N THR A 40 6.81 -11.29 9.34
CA THR A 40 6.75 -9.87 9.70
C THR A 40 6.76 -9.00 8.46
N TYR A 41 6.23 -7.78 8.61
CA TYR A 41 6.30 -6.76 7.57
C TYR A 41 7.38 -5.75 7.96
N PRO A 42 8.33 -5.42 7.06
CA PRO A 42 9.26 -4.35 7.35
C PRO A 42 8.51 -3.05 7.64
N THR A 43 9.09 -2.17 8.45
CA THR A 43 8.58 -0.80 8.52
C THR A 43 9.04 -0.04 7.30
N TYR A 44 8.24 0.90 6.79
CA TYR A 44 8.68 1.81 5.75
C TYR A 44 10.00 2.50 6.14
N GLY A 45 11.00 2.48 5.25
CA GLY A 45 12.34 3.01 5.47
C GLY A 45 13.33 2.02 6.09
N GLN A 46 12.88 0.85 6.56
CA GLN A 46 13.77 -0.20 7.10
C GLN A 46 14.58 -0.87 5.98
N THR A 47 13.94 -1.14 4.84
CA THR A 47 14.56 -1.78 3.67
C THR A 47 14.12 -1.05 2.42
N ARG A 48 14.95 -0.14 1.89
CA ARG A 48 14.58 0.73 0.75
C ARG A 48 14.17 -0.02 -0.51
N GLU A 49 14.66 -1.24 -0.75
CA GLU A 49 14.21 -2.03 -1.91
C GLU A 49 12.78 -2.53 -1.77
N ARG A 50 12.20 -2.47 -0.58
CA ARG A 50 10.86 -2.96 -0.24
C ARG A 50 9.87 -1.84 -0.01
N ASP A 51 10.35 -0.60 0.07
CA ASP A 51 9.53 0.57 0.30
C ASP A 51 8.58 0.80 -0.87
N GLN A 52 7.32 1.02 -0.53
CA GLN A 52 6.24 1.33 -1.44
C GLN A 52 5.59 2.63 -0.98
N ILE A 53 5.38 3.53 -1.95
CA ILE A 53 4.62 4.77 -1.77
C ILE A 53 3.48 4.73 -2.77
N GLY A 54 2.27 5.05 -2.33
CA GLY A 54 1.13 5.09 -3.22
C GLY A 54 0.07 6.09 -2.80
N VAL A 55 -0.93 6.26 -3.64
CA VAL A 55 -2.12 7.07 -3.35
C VAL A 55 -3.33 6.15 -3.29
N LEU A 56 -4.04 6.18 -2.18
CA LEU A 56 -5.33 5.56 -1.99
C LEU A 56 -6.42 6.60 -2.22
N GLU A 57 -7.22 6.43 -3.27
CA GLU A 57 -8.33 7.31 -3.63
C GLU A 57 -9.67 6.58 -3.49
N ARG A 58 -10.73 7.30 -3.12
CA ARG A 58 -12.09 6.76 -3.14
C ARG A 58 -12.69 6.91 -4.54
N ILE A 59 -13.04 5.79 -5.17
CA ILE A 59 -13.59 5.73 -6.53
C ILE A 59 -15.11 5.42 -6.55
N GLY A 60 -15.74 5.34 -5.39
CA GLY A 60 -17.18 5.20 -5.26
C GLY A 60 -17.63 4.82 -3.84
N PRO A 61 -18.92 4.55 -3.64
CA PRO A 61 -19.44 4.01 -2.39
C PRO A 61 -18.72 2.71 -2.04
N GLN A 62 -18.01 2.69 -0.91
CA GLN A 62 -17.27 1.50 -0.43
C GLN A 62 -16.25 0.93 -1.42
N ARG A 63 -15.76 1.77 -2.34
CA ARG A 63 -14.75 1.39 -3.33
C ARG A 63 -13.57 2.36 -3.26
N TRP A 64 -12.38 1.78 -3.13
CA TRP A 64 -11.13 2.54 -3.12
C TRP A 64 -10.14 1.93 -4.09
N ARG A 65 -9.22 2.75 -4.58
CA ARG A 65 -8.11 2.33 -5.43
C ARG A 65 -6.80 2.79 -4.83
N LEU A 66 -5.89 1.87 -4.59
CA LEU A 66 -4.50 2.16 -4.29
C LEU A 66 -3.69 2.08 -5.58
N VAL A 67 -2.95 3.14 -5.88
CA VAL A 67 -2.01 3.21 -7.01
C VAL A 67 -0.60 3.35 -6.45
N VAL A 68 0.26 2.37 -6.73
CA VAL A 68 1.67 2.35 -6.33
C VAL A 68 2.54 2.44 -7.59
N PRO A 69 3.14 3.61 -7.88
CA PRO A 69 3.95 3.77 -9.08
C PRO A 69 5.38 3.28 -8.84
N TRP A 70 5.97 2.67 -9.88
CA TRP A 70 7.32 2.12 -9.88
C TRP A 70 7.65 1.24 -8.66
N PRO A 71 6.85 0.19 -8.38
CA PRO A 71 7.25 -0.79 -7.39
C PRO A 71 8.60 -1.38 -7.81
N LYS A 72 9.46 -1.65 -6.82
CA LYS A 72 10.83 -2.11 -7.07
C LYS A 72 10.90 -3.49 -7.73
N GLN A 73 9.79 -4.24 -7.70
CA GLN A 73 9.67 -5.55 -8.34
C GLN A 73 8.42 -5.61 -9.23
N GLU A 74 8.46 -6.52 -10.21
CA GLU A 74 7.32 -7.04 -11.00
C GLU A 74 6.59 -6.09 -11.97
N ALA A 75 6.52 -4.78 -11.73
CA ALA A 75 5.75 -3.87 -12.59
C ALA A 75 6.27 -2.42 -12.62
N LYS A 76 5.78 -1.63 -13.60
CA LYS A 76 5.97 -0.16 -13.62
C LYS A 76 4.88 0.58 -12.82
N LEU A 77 3.76 -0.07 -12.57
CA LEU A 77 2.60 0.45 -11.85
C LEU A 77 1.81 -0.71 -11.28
N GLU A 78 1.47 -0.64 -10.00
CA GLU A 78 0.55 -1.56 -9.35
C GLU A 78 -0.75 -0.82 -9.00
N ILE A 79 -1.88 -1.47 -9.28
CA ILE A 79 -3.22 -0.95 -8.98
C ILE A 79 -3.97 -2.02 -8.18
N LEU A 80 -4.46 -1.63 -7.01
CA LEU A 80 -5.29 -2.48 -6.15
C LEU A 80 -6.63 -1.81 -5.92
N GLU A 81 -7.71 -2.52 -6.18
CA GLU A 81 -9.06 -2.05 -5.87
C GLU A 81 -9.57 -2.75 -4.62
N LEU A 82 -10.02 -1.95 -3.65
CA LEU A 82 -10.59 -2.41 -2.41
C LEU A 82 -12.09 -2.19 -2.44
N THR A 83 -12.82 -3.25 -2.14
CA THR A 83 -14.28 -3.23 -1.99
C THR A 83 -14.65 -3.74 -0.60
N ARG A 84 -15.75 -3.24 -0.05
CA ARG A 84 -16.33 -3.72 1.22
C ARG A 84 -17.72 -4.29 0.98
#